data_AF-A0A849P4J5-F1
#
_entry.id   AF-A0A849P4J5-F1
#
_cell.length_a   1.000
_cell.length_b   1.000
_cell.length_c   1.000
_cell.angle_alpha   90.00
_cell.angle_beta   90.00
_cell.angle_gamma   90.00
#
_symmetry.space_group_name_H-M   'P 1'
#
loop_
_entity.id
_entity.type
_entity.pdbx_description
1 polymer ?
#
loop_
_entity_poly.entity_id
_entity_poly.type
_entity_poly.pdbx_seq_one_letter_code
_entity_poly.pdbx_strand_id
1 'polypeptide(L)'
;MIEEPEIICADLLHILKQLGVKLPTEFPVEIDLQKSVDDNFTSENSPQNDIYAFDFLEKIPLFDLIYQILKAYTDVYGFYLAYIYELDNNHYEYDDFSDNITGLEDYILSIAVTKLDLHHNNLTPNFTTFQRKILRTCEELILEIKNFAFKLNIPLRAELLDLIYDDHDSLGVNAEAESLGLNKYRLHPDIYMNELLTGMRLIHQVLPKILNKLEIDFTVDDQALRRW
;
A
#
# COMPACT_ATOMS: atom_id res chain seq x y z
N MET A 1 -0.01 -6.23 -13.25
CA MET A 1 1.16 -5.61 -13.90
C MET A 1 0.65 -4.83 -15.10
N ILE A 2 0.35 -3.54 -14.92
CA ILE A 2 -0.08 -2.66 -16.02
C ILE A 2 0.80 -1.40 -16.02
N GLU A 3 2.10 -1.59 -15.82
CA GLU A 3 3.09 -0.58 -16.18
C GLU A 3 4.17 -1.26 -17.00
N GLU A 4 4.59 -0.60 -18.07
CA GLU A 4 5.70 -1.07 -18.87
C GLU A 4 6.96 -1.05 -18.00
N PRO A 5 7.78 -2.12 -18.02
CA PRO A 5 8.97 -2.21 -17.16
C PRO A 5 9.93 -1.03 -17.36
N GLU A 6 9.86 -0.40 -18.52
CA GLU A 6 10.61 0.80 -18.91
C GLU A 6 10.23 2.02 -18.07
N ILE A 7 8.94 2.18 -17.74
CA ILE A 7 8.41 3.28 -16.91
C ILE A 7 8.91 3.12 -15.47
N ILE A 8 8.70 1.93 -14.90
CA ILE A 8 9.16 1.60 -13.53
C ILE A 8 10.68 1.83 -13.42
N CYS A 9 11.45 1.43 -14.44
CA CYS A 9 12.90 1.67 -14.45
C CYS A 9 13.24 3.16 -14.51
N ALA A 10 12.53 3.96 -15.32
CA ALA A 10 12.75 5.40 -15.39
C ALA A 10 12.44 6.09 -14.05
N ASP A 11 11.35 5.71 -13.40
CA ASP A 11 10.94 6.26 -12.11
C ASP A 11 11.88 5.84 -10.99
N LEU A 12 12.31 4.57 -10.98
CA LEU A 12 13.33 4.09 -10.05
C LEU A 12 14.62 4.91 -10.19
N LEU A 13 15.10 5.13 -11.42
CA LEU A 13 16.30 5.95 -11.65
C LEU A 13 16.12 7.39 -11.18
N HIS A 14 14.93 7.96 -11.38
CA HIS A 14 14.61 9.29 -10.91
C HIS A 14 14.59 9.37 -9.38
N ILE A 15 13.98 8.40 -8.70
CA ILE A 15 13.97 8.30 -7.24
C ILE A 15 15.39 8.12 -6.69
N LEU A 16 16.20 7.23 -7.27
CA LEU A 16 17.60 7.04 -6.84
C LEU A 16 18.39 8.36 -6.92
N LYS A 17 18.18 9.16 -7.98
CA LYS A 17 18.79 10.49 -8.07
C LYS A 17 18.27 11.44 -6.98
N GLN A 18 16.98 11.43 -6.68
CA GLN A 18 16.41 12.24 -5.59
C GLN A 18 16.95 11.87 -4.22
N LEU A 19 17.17 10.57 -3.98
CA LEU A 19 17.81 10.04 -2.77
C LEU A 19 19.29 10.45 -2.65
N GLY A 20 19.91 10.91 -3.73
CA GLY A 20 21.31 11.33 -3.78
C GLY A 20 22.28 10.19 -4.11
N VAL A 21 21.77 9.08 -4.64
CA VAL A 21 22.60 7.93 -5.05
C VAL A 21 23.46 8.32 -6.24
N LYS A 22 24.77 8.03 -6.15
CA LYS A 22 25.71 8.23 -7.26
C LYS A 22 25.61 7.04 -8.20
N LEU A 23 24.91 7.22 -9.32
CA LEU A 23 24.78 6.20 -10.34
C LEU A 23 26.11 5.97 -11.07
N PRO A 24 26.52 4.71 -11.29
CA PRO A 24 27.67 4.38 -12.12
C PRO A 24 27.51 4.92 -13.54
N THR A 25 28.59 5.45 -14.12
CA THR A 25 28.61 5.88 -15.53
C THR A 25 28.82 4.73 -16.51
N GLU A 26 29.40 3.63 -16.03
CA GLU A 26 29.63 2.40 -16.78
C GLU A 26 28.93 1.24 -16.08
N PHE A 27 28.60 0.20 -16.84
CA PHE A 27 28.03 -1.00 -16.26
C PHE A 27 29.02 -1.61 -15.25
N PRO A 28 28.61 -1.85 -13.99
CA PRO A 28 29.51 -2.37 -12.97
C PRO A 28 30.06 -3.73 -13.39
N VAL A 29 31.37 -3.85 -13.49
CA VAL A 29 32.05 -5.09 -13.89
C VAL A 29 31.78 -6.19 -12.86
N GLU A 30 31.50 -5.81 -11.61
CA GLU A 30 31.14 -6.69 -10.51
C GLU A 30 29.83 -7.44 -10.77
N ILE A 31 28.90 -6.87 -11.56
CA ILE A 31 27.58 -7.45 -11.86
C ILE A 31 27.59 -8.14 -13.24
N ASP A 32 28.70 -8.07 -13.96
CA ASP A 32 28.84 -8.66 -15.30
C ASP A 32 28.99 -10.19 -15.21
N LEU A 33 27.83 -10.85 -15.09
CA LEU A 33 27.71 -12.30 -15.04
C LEU A 33 28.27 -12.97 -16.30
N GLN A 34 28.43 -12.24 -17.42
CA GLN A 34 29.02 -12.81 -18.64
C GLN A 34 30.54 -12.96 -18.55
N LYS A 35 31.23 -12.17 -17.71
CA LYS A 35 32.69 -12.25 -17.50
C LYS A 35 33.10 -13.23 -16.41
N SER A 36 32.19 -13.60 -15.51
CA SER A 36 32.44 -14.56 -14.43
C SER A 36 32.15 -16.01 -14.83
N VAL A 37 31.59 -16.24 -16.02
CA VAL A 37 31.55 -17.56 -16.64
C VAL A 37 32.95 -17.88 -17.20
N ASP A 38 33.85 -18.31 -16.32
CA ASP A 38 34.99 -19.12 -16.75
C ASP A 38 34.43 -20.30 -17.57
N ASP A 39 35.06 -20.61 -18.71
CA ASP A 39 34.69 -21.62 -19.74
C ASP A 39 34.43 -23.06 -19.23
N ASN A 40 34.41 -23.28 -17.92
CA ASN A 40 34.07 -24.55 -17.27
C ASN A 40 32.59 -24.66 -16.83
N PHE A 41 31.77 -23.62 -16.97
CA PHE A 41 30.32 -23.69 -16.71
C PHE A 41 29.55 -24.24 -17.93
N THR A 42 29.88 -25.46 -18.32
CA THR A 42 29.08 -26.25 -19.28
C THR A 42 28.24 -27.28 -18.54
N SER A 43 27.12 -26.84 -17.97
CA SER A 43 25.88 -27.64 -17.98
C SER A 43 24.70 -26.80 -17.49
N GLU A 44 23.77 -26.54 -18.42
CA GLU A 44 22.32 -26.63 -18.24
C GLU A 44 21.71 -26.07 -16.94
N ASN A 45 21.04 -24.92 -17.06
CA ASN A 45 19.75 -24.58 -16.42
C ASN A 45 19.42 -25.36 -15.13
N SER A 46 20.25 -25.20 -14.10
CA SER A 46 19.94 -25.73 -12.77
C SER A 46 19.59 -24.55 -11.86
N PRO A 47 18.45 -24.61 -11.13
CA PRO A 47 18.02 -23.54 -10.22
C PRO A 47 19.03 -23.23 -9.10
N GLN A 48 20.05 -24.09 -8.92
CA GLN A 48 21.14 -23.87 -7.98
C GLN A 48 22.09 -22.76 -8.45
N ASN A 49 22.35 -22.62 -9.75
CA ASN A 49 23.23 -21.57 -10.27
C ASN A 49 22.63 -20.16 -10.11
N ASP A 50 21.31 -20.04 -10.21
CA ASP A 50 20.60 -18.76 -10.01
C ASP A 50 20.65 -18.31 -8.55
N ILE A 51 20.56 -19.26 -7.60
CA ILE A 51 20.65 -18.97 -6.16
C ILE A 51 22.04 -18.43 -5.80
N TYR A 52 23.12 -19.07 -6.28
CA TYR A 52 24.48 -18.60 -5.99
C TYR A 52 24.79 -17.24 -6.61
N ALA A 53 24.22 -16.93 -7.78
CA ALA A 53 24.34 -15.61 -8.39
C ALA A 53 23.62 -14.54 -7.55
N PHE A 54 22.43 -14.85 -7.02
CA PHE A 54 21.66 -13.93 -6.19
C PHE A 54 22.37 -13.61 -4.86
N ASP A 55 22.90 -14.62 -4.18
CA ASP A 55 23.68 -14.47 -2.93
C ASP A 55 24.93 -13.57 -3.10
N PHE A 56 25.49 -13.55 -4.31
CA PHE A 56 26.61 -12.67 -4.65
C PHE A 56 26.14 -11.23 -4.91
N LEU A 57 25.05 -11.07 -5.66
CA LEU A 57 24.48 -9.76 -6.00
C LEU A 57 23.93 -9.02 -4.77
N GLU A 58 23.34 -9.73 -3.81
CA GLU A 58 22.84 -9.15 -2.56
C GLU A 58 23.95 -8.46 -1.73
N LYS A 59 25.22 -8.85 -1.94
CA LYS A 59 26.35 -8.18 -1.27
C LYS A 59 26.70 -6.83 -1.88
N ILE A 60 26.14 -6.50 -3.04
CA ILE A 60 26.39 -5.23 -3.73
C ILE A 60 25.36 -4.21 -3.21
N PRO A 61 25.78 -3.14 -2.51
CA PRO A 61 24.85 -2.25 -1.81
C PRO A 61 23.79 -1.58 -2.70
N LEU A 62 24.14 -1.30 -3.96
CA LEU A 62 23.21 -0.72 -4.92
C LEU A 62 22.17 -1.74 -5.40
N PHE A 63 22.58 -2.99 -5.59
CA PHE A 63 21.67 -4.07 -5.99
C PHE A 63 20.70 -4.38 -4.86
N ASP A 64 21.21 -4.54 -3.64
CA ASP A 64 20.40 -4.76 -2.44
C ASP A 64 19.36 -3.65 -2.24
N LEU A 65 19.77 -2.39 -2.36
CA LEU A 65 18.84 -1.25 -2.30
C LEU A 65 17.73 -1.35 -3.35
N ILE A 66 18.07 -1.61 -4.61
CA ILE A 66 17.09 -1.72 -5.70
C ILE A 66 16.14 -2.90 -5.44
N TYR A 67 16.67 -4.04 -5.02
CA TYR A 67 15.89 -5.23 -4.72
C TYR A 67 14.90 -4.97 -3.58
N GLN A 68 15.35 -4.34 -2.49
CA GLN A 68 14.48 -3.97 -1.36
C GLN A 68 13.38 -3.00 -1.78
N ILE A 69 13.69 -2.01 -2.64
CA ILE A 69 12.68 -1.08 -3.19
C ILE A 69 11.63 -1.84 -3.99
N LEU A 70 12.05 -2.74 -4.90
CA LEU A 70 11.12 -3.50 -5.73
C LEU A 70 10.28 -4.48 -4.93
N LYS A 71 10.85 -5.09 -3.88
CA LYS A 71 10.11 -5.95 -2.95
C LYS A 71 9.04 -5.14 -2.20
N ALA A 72 9.42 -4.01 -1.61
CA ALA A 72 8.44 -3.15 -0.93
C ALA A 72 7.38 -2.61 -1.92
N TYR A 73 7.78 -2.34 -3.17
CA TYR A 73 6.87 -1.88 -4.22
C TYR A 73 5.77 -2.91 -4.50
N THR A 74 6.09 -4.20 -4.58
CA THR A 74 5.07 -5.23 -4.83
C THR A 74 4.02 -5.28 -3.73
N ASP A 75 4.43 -5.11 -2.47
CA ASP A 75 3.51 -5.14 -1.33
C ASP A 75 2.61 -3.91 -1.30
N VAL A 76 3.20 -2.72 -1.46
CA VAL A 76 2.47 -1.43 -1.44
C VAL A 76 1.54 -1.33 -2.66
N TYR A 77 2.00 -1.74 -3.84
CA TYR A 77 1.17 -1.76 -5.05
C TYR A 77 0.03 -2.78 -4.93
N GLY A 78 0.28 -3.93 -4.30
CA GLY A 78 -0.75 -4.92 -3.99
C GLY A 78 -1.88 -4.32 -3.14
N PHE A 79 -1.54 -3.58 -2.08
CA PHE A 79 -2.52 -2.90 -1.24
C PHE A 79 -3.29 -1.83 -2.02
N TYR A 80 -2.58 -1.00 -2.81
CA TYR A 80 -3.21 0.02 -3.65
C TYR A 80 -4.25 -0.60 -4.60
N LEU A 81 -3.89 -1.67 -5.31
CA LEU A 81 -4.81 -2.33 -6.23
C LEU A 81 -6.03 -2.92 -5.50
N ALA A 82 -5.81 -3.54 -4.34
CA ALA A 82 -6.85 -4.23 -3.59
C ALA A 82 -7.86 -3.26 -2.96
N TYR A 83 -7.42 -2.08 -2.48
CA TYR A 83 -8.26 -1.23 -1.63
C TYR A 83 -8.51 0.18 -2.18
N ILE A 84 -7.64 0.71 -3.04
CA ILE A 84 -7.72 2.09 -3.53
C ILE A 84 -8.15 2.12 -5.00
N TYR A 85 -7.43 1.41 -5.87
CA TYR A 85 -7.76 1.35 -7.31
C TYR A 85 -9.18 0.81 -7.55
N GLU A 86 -9.61 -0.18 -6.75
CA GLU A 86 -10.97 -0.72 -6.87
C GLU A 86 -12.07 0.31 -6.57
N LEU A 87 -11.76 1.40 -5.85
CA LEU A 87 -12.73 2.49 -5.61
C LEU A 87 -13.09 3.21 -6.91
N ASP A 88 -12.17 3.27 -7.88
CA ASP A 88 -12.40 3.96 -9.16
C ASP A 88 -13.31 3.15 -10.10
N ASN A 89 -13.20 1.82 -10.07
CA ASN A 89 -13.90 0.89 -10.97
C ASN A 89 -15.43 1.04 -11.01
N ASN A 90 -16.04 1.70 -10.02
CA ASN A 90 -17.49 1.90 -9.93
C ASN A 90 -17.92 3.38 -10.05
N HIS A 91 -16.98 4.33 -10.19
CA HIS A 91 -17.25 5.76 -9.98
C HIS A 91 -16.56 6.71 -10.99
N TYR A 92 -16.24 6.22 -12.19
CA TYR A 92 -15.66 6.98 -13.32
C TYR A 92 -16.42 8.25 -13.76
N GLU A 93 -17.59 8.54 -13.19
CA GLU A 93 -18.34 9.76 -13.47
C GLU A 93 -17.79 10.98 -12.71
N TYR A 94 -16.82 10.79 -11.81
CA TYR A 94 -16.22 11.85 -10.98
C TYR A 94 -14.73 12.03 -11.30
N ASP A 95 -14.44 12.89 -12.28
CA ASP A 95 -13.06 13.17 -12.75
C ASP A 95 -12.10 13.51 -11.59
N ASP A 96 -12.48 14.41 -10.68
CA ASP A 96 -11.65 14.80 -9.51
C ASP A 96 -11.32 13.62 -8.56
N PHE A 97 -12.15 12.57 -8.51
CA PHE A 97 -11.92 11.39 -7.68
C PHE A 97 -10.94 10.43 -8.36
N SER A 98 -11.15 10.17 -9.65
CA SER A 98 -10.26 9.33 -10.47
C SER A 98 -8.87 9.96 -10.62
N ASP A 99 -8.80 11.28 -10.79
CA ASP A 99 -7.54 12.04 -10.85
C ASP A 99 -6.72 11.90 -9.57
N ASN A 100 -7.37 11.87 -8.41
CA ASN A 100 -6.68 11.68 -7.12
C ASN A 100 -6.18 10.25 -6.92
N ILE A 101 -6.94 9.25 -7.38
CA ILE A 101 -6.54 7.84 -7.34
C ILE A 101 -5.35 7.62 -8.27
N THR A 102 -5.44 8.11 -9.51
CA THR A 102 -4.35 8.04 -10.50
C THR A 102 -3.13 8.82 -10.03
N GLY A 103 -3.34 10.02 -9.46
CA GLY A 103 -2.27 10.82 -8.90
C GLY A 103 -1.57 10.14 -7.71
N LEU A 104 -2.26 9.28 -6.96
CA LEU A 104 -1.61 8.45 -5.93
C LEU A 104 -0.79 7.31 -6.53
N GLU A 105 -1.21 6.74 -7.68
CA GLU A 105 -0.48 5.69 -8.41
C GLU A 105 0.95 6.13 -8.73
N ASP A 106 1.10 7.36 -9.23
CA ASP A 106 2.40 7.99 -9.55
C ASP A 106 3.38 8.01 -8.36
N TYR A 107 2.87 7.94 -7.12
CA TYR A 107 3.69 7.96 -5.91
C TYR A 107 3.93 6.58 -5.29
N ILE A 108 3.35 5.48 -5.78
CA ILE A 108 3.45 4.16 -5.12
C ILE A 108 4.90 3.71 -4.96
N LEU A 109 5.71 3.85 -6.02
CA LEU A 109 7.13 3.50 -5.96
C LEU A 109 7.89 4.38 -4.94
N SER A 110 7.51 5.66 -4.85
CA SER A 110 8.07 6.58 -3.86
C SER A 110 7.64 6.21 -2.44
N ILE A 111 6.39 5.80 -2.23
CA ILE A 111 5.86 5.32 -0.94
C ILE A 111 6.62 4.08 -0.52
N ALA A 112 6.82 3.10 -1.41
CA ALA A 112 7.58 1.89 -1.13
C ALA A 112 8.99 2.22 -0.58
N VAL A 113 9.67 3.19 -1.18
CA VAL A 113 10.98 3.66 -0.69
C VAL A 113 10.89 4.24 0.72
N THR A 114 9.81 4.97 1.06
CA THR A 114 9.64 5.53 2.40
C THR A 114 9.46 4.50 3.51
N LYS A 115 9.09 3.26 3.17
CA LYS A 115 8.90 2.14 4.10
C LYS A 115 10.19 1.42 4.48
N LEU A 116 11.28 1.69 3.75
CA LEU A 116 12.58 1.08 4.01
C LEU A 116 13.34 1.86 5.08
N ASP A 117 14.14 1.15 5.89
CA ASP A 117 15.04 1.79 6.87
C ASP A 117 16.36 2.21 6.21
N LEU A 118 16.35 3.38 5.55
CA LEU A 118 17.50 3.92 4.81
C LEU A 118 18.22 5.07 5.52
N HIS A 119 17.86 5.39 6.76
CA HIS A 119 18.38 6.56 7.49
C HIS A 119 19.89 6.50 7.78
N HIS A 120 20.45 5.30 7.84
CA HIS A 120 21.86 5.06 8.16
C HIS A 120 22.72 4.73 6.93
N ASN A 121 22.13 4.76 5.73
CA ASN A 121 22.83 4.39 4.52
C ASN A 121 23.56 5.60 3.92
N ASN A 122 24.90 5.51 3.82
CA ASN A 122 25.73 6.52 3.17
C ASN A 122 25.39 6.71 1.68
N LEU A 123 24.66 5.76 1.07
CA LEU A 123 24.22 5.83 -0.32
C LEU A 123 23.06 6.81 -0.53
N THR A 124 22.24 7.07 0.49
CA THR A 124 20.98 7.82 0.37
C THR A 124 20.96 9.05 1.28
N PRO A 125 21.85 10.04 1.05
CA PRO A 125 22.00 11.20 1.93
C PRO A 125 20.73 12.06 2.04
N ASN A 126 19.87 12.05 1.02
CA ASN A 126 18.66 12.88 0.97
C ASN A 126 17.38 12.13 1.42
N PHE A 127 17.51 10.90 1.94
CA PHE A 127 16.37 10.05 2.27
C PHE A 127 15.37 10.74 3.21
N THR A 128 15.85 11.37 4.28
CA THR A 128 14.97 11.99 5.27
C THR A 128 14.13 13.14 4.68
N THR A 129 14.72 13.93 3.77
CA THR A 129 13.98 15.02 3.09
C THR A 129 12.99 14.47 2.07
N PHE A 130 13.38 13.42 1.36
CA PHE A 130 12.52 12.72 0.41
C PHE A 130 11.30 12.13 1.12
N GLN A 131 11.53 11.35 2.18
CA GLN A 131 10.51 10.69 2.98
C GLN A 131 9.46 11.68 3.49
N ARG A 132 9.89 12.76 4.16
CA ARG A 132 8.94 13.77 4.68
C ARG A 132 8.09 14.40 3.57
N LYS A 133 8.68 14.65 2.40
CA LYS A 133 7.96 15.23 1.26
C LYS A 133 6.90 14.27 0.74
N ILE A 134 7.29 13.03 0.46
CA ILE A 134 6.39 12.00 -0.09
C ILE A 134 5.27 11.67 0.89
N LEU A 135 5.58 11.41 2.16
CA LEU A 135 4.56 11.08 3.17
C LEU A 135 3.51 12.19 3.28
N ARG A 136 3.94 13.46 3.32
CA ARG A 136 3.01 14.59 3.37
C ARG A 136 2.11 14.69 2.14
N THR A 137 2.70 14.60 0.94
CA THR A 137 1.93 14.68 -0.31
C THR A 137 0.93 13.53 -0.42
N CYS A 138 1.34 12.31 -0.05
CA CYS A 138 0.46 11.15 -0.10
C CYS A 138 -0.63 11.23 0.98
N GLU A 139 -0.32 11.76 2.17
CA GLU A 139 -1.32 11.95 3.24
C GLU A 139 -2.42 12.90 2.80
N GLU A 140 -2.04 14.03 2.18
CA GLU A 140 -2.99 14.99 1.60
C GLU A 140 -3.89 14.31 0.54
N LEU A 141 -3.32 13.54 -0.39
CA LEU A 141 -4.07 12.81 -1.42
C LEU A 141 -5.03 11.75 -0.84
N ILE A 142 -4.56 10.94 0.12
CA ILE A 142 -5.40 9.90 0.75
C ILE A 142 -6.56 10.53 1.52
N LEU A 143 -6.32 11.65 2.20
CA LEU A 143 -7.40 12.38 2.88
C LEU A 143 -8.44 12.92 1.88
N GLU A 144 -8.01 13.40 0.71
CA GLU A 144 -8.92 13.79 -0.36
C GLU A 144 -9.75 12.60 -0.87
N ILE A 145 -9.12 11.46 -1.15
CA ILE A 145 -9.79 10.22 -1.54
C ILE A 145 -10.81 9.79 -0.47
N LYS A 146 -10.43 9.81 0.83
CA LYS A 146 -11.35 9.50 1.94
C LYS A 146 -12.55 10.46 1.97
N ASN A 147 -12.31 11.76 1.75
CA ASN A 147 -13.37 12.78 1.72
C ASN A 147 -14.34 12.60 0.55
N PHE A 148 -13.83 12.22 -0.63
CA PHE A 148 -14.67 11.89 -1.78
C PHE A 148 -15.47 10.62 -1.55
N ALA A 149 -14.83 9.55 -1.06
CA ALA A 149 -15.50 8.31 -0.71
C ALA A 149 -16.65 8.56 0.28
N PHE A 150 -16.42 9.42 1.29
CA PHE A 150 -17.46 9.85 2.22
C PHE A 150 -18.62 10.58 1.53
N LYS A 151 -18.35 11.59 0.69
CA LYS A 151 -19.39 12.36 -0.02
C LYS A 151 -20.23 11.50 -0.96
N LEU A 152 -19.60 10.49 -1.57
CA LEU A 152 -20.22 9.58 -2.54
C LEU A 152 -20.84 8.33 -1.87
N ASN A 153 -20.75 8.21 -0.55
CA ASN A 153 -21.18 7.03 0.22
C ASN A 153 -20.53 5.72 -0.23
N ILE A 154 -19.27 5.79 -0.68
CA ILE A 154 -18.49 4.63 -1.13
C ILE A 154 -17.92 3.92 0.11
N PRO A 155 -18.18 2.62 0.30
CA PRO A 155 -17.57 1.85 1.37
C PRO A 155 -16.05 1.71 1.18
N LEU A 156 -15.27 2.13 2.19
CA LEU A 156 -13.88 1.69 2.31
C LEU A 156 -13.86 0.34 3.05
N ARG A 157 -13.02 -0.57 2.56
CA ARG A 157 -12.85 -1.92 3.14
C ARG A 157 -11.62 -2.03 4.05
N ALA A 158 -10.71 -1.07 3.96
CA ALA A 158 -9.51 -0.95 4.78
C ALA A 158 -9.28 0.50 5.20
N GLU A 159 -8.38 0.71 6.16
CA GLU A 159 -7.91 2.06 6.50
C GLU A 159 -6.87 2.49 5.45
N LEU A 160 -7.21 3.49 4.64
CA LEU A 160 -6.33 3.90 3.54
C LEU A 160 -5.02 4.53 4.04
N LEU A 161 -5.03 5.13 5.24
CA LEU A 161 -3.82 5.70 5.84
C LEU A 161 -2.81 4.62 6.26
N ASP A 162 -3.19 3.34 6.31
CA ASP A 162 -2.25 2.23 6.52
C ASP A 162 -1.17 2.24 5.42
N LEU A 163 -1.52 2.66 4.19
CA LEU A 163 -0.55 2.85 3.10
C LEU A 163 0.63 3.77 3.50
N ILE A 164 0.43 4.68 4.45
CA ILE A 164 1.43 5.64 4.94
C ILE A 164 2.07 5.19 6.25
N TYR A 165 1.30 4.62 7.18
CA TYR A 165 1.79 4.34 8.54
C TYR A 165 2.23 2.89 8.77
N ASP A 166 1.68 1.92 8.04
CA ASP A 166 2.06 0.51 8.22
C ASP A 166 3.34 0.15 7.47
N ASP A 167 3.98 -0.95 7.88
CA ASP A 167 5.11 -1.53 7.19
C ASP A 167 4.69 -2.23 5.89
N HIS A 168 5.63 -2.35 4.95
CA HIS A 168 5.31 -2.95 3.65
C HIS A 168 4.90 -4.43 3.78
N ASP A 169 5.51 -5.21 4.68
CA ASP A 169 5.17 -6.62 4.87
C ASP A 169 3.69 -6.78 5.33
N SER A 170 3.22 -5.98 6.29
CA SER A 170 1.80 -6.00 6.71
C SER A 170 0.85 -5.58 5.60
N LEU A 171 1.22 -4.59 4.77
CA LEU A 171 0.43 -4.17 3.61
C LEU A 171 0.29 -5.32 2.59
N GLY A 172 1.38 -6.06 2.35
CA GLY A 172 1.38 -7.24 1.49
C GLY A 172 0.43 -8.32 2.01
N VAL A 173 0.48 -8.66 3.30
CA VAL A 173 -0.43 -9.63 3.93
C VAL A 173 -1.89 -9.20 3.80
N ASN A 174 -2.17 -7.91 4.00
CA ASN A 174 -3.53 -7.37 3.86
C ASN A 174 -4.04 -7.43 2.43
N ALA A 175 -3.17 -7.17 1.45
CA ALA A 175 -3.50 -7.26 0.02
C ALA A 175 -3.77 -8.72 -0.41
N GLU A 176 -2.93 -9.66 0.04
CA GLU A 176 -3.12 -11.09 -0.22
C GLU A 176 -4.44 -11.60 0.38
N ALA A 177 -4.76 -11.20 1.61
CA ALA A 177 -6.00 -11.58 2.26
C ALA A 177 -7.24 -11.12 1.46
N GLU A 178 -7.20 -9.93 0.86
CA GLU A 178 -8.28 -9.45 -0.01
C GLU A 178 -8.31 -10.19 -1.34
N SER A 179 -7.14 -10.45 -1.96
CA SER A 179 -7.05 -11.24 -3.20
C SER A 179 -7.62 -12.65 -3.03
N LEU A 180 -7.43 -13.26 -1.85
CA LEU A 180 -8.02 -14.56 -1.48
C LEU A 180 -9.50 -14.46 -1.08
N GLY A 181 -10.08 -13.26 -1.04
CA GLY A 181 -11.48 -13.00 -0.72
C GLY A 181 -11.83 -13.09 0.75
N LEU A 182 -10.83 -13.10 1.65
CA LEU A 182 -11.04 -13.19 3.11
C LEU A 182 -11.65 -11.90 3.68
N ASN A 183 -11.35 -10.76 3.07
CA ASN A 183 -11.76 -9.43 3.54
C ASN A 183 -12.96 -8.83 2.75
N LYS A 184 -13.60 -9.60 1.86
CA LYS A 184 -14.68 -9.13 0.98
C LYS A 184 -15.87 -8.46 1.68
N TYR A 185 -16.16 -8.85 2.93
CA TYR A 185 -17.28 -8.29 3.71
C TYR A 185 -16.83 -7.30 4.80
N ARG A 186 -15.53 -7.00 4.87
CA ARG A 186 -14.99 -6.06 5.84
C ARG A 186 -15.37 -4.66 5.39
N LEU A 187 -16.02 -3.92 6.29
CA LEU A 187 -16.30 -2.50 6.12
C LEU A 187 -15.49 -1.73 7.15
N HIS A 188 -14.75 -0.73 6.69
CA HIS A 188 -14.01 0.14 7.59
C HIS A 188 -15.00 1.11 8.26
N PRO A 189 -15.03 1.17 9.61
CA PRO A 189 -16.03 1.95 10.34
C PRO A 189 -15.93 3.45 10.09
N ASP A 190 -14.76 3.98 9.70
CA ASP A 190 -14.52 5.43 9.60
C ASP A 190 -15.51 6.20 8.72
N ILE A 191 -16.00 5.62 7.63
CA ILE A 191 -17.00 6.29 6.79
C ILE A 191 -18.37 6.28 7.43
N TYR A 192 -18.66 5.24 8.21
CA TYR A 192 -20.00 4.93 8.69
C TYR A 192 -20.22 5.29 10.15
N MET A 193 -19.21 5.78 10.86
CA MET A 193 -19.34 6.09 12.28
C MET A 193 -20.44 7.13 12.52
N ASN A 194 -20.59 8.11 11.65
CA ASN A 194 -21.64 9.12 11.79
C ASN A 194 -23.03 8.54 11.54
N GLU A 195 -23.20 7.70 10.52
CA GLU A 195 -24.43 7.01 10.16
C GLU A 195 -24.82 5.99 11.22
N LEU A 196 -23.86 5.24 11.76
CA LEU A 196 -24.04 4.32 12.88
C LEU A 196 -24.49 5.08 14.13
N LEU A 197 -23.81 6.16 14.51
CA LEU A 197 -24.19 6.97 15.67
C LEU A 197 -25.58 7.61 15.49
N THR A 198 -25.88 8.09 14.29
CA THR A 198 -27.18 8.69 13.97
C THR A 198 -28.29 7.65 13.97
N GLY A 199 -28.04 6.48 13.39
CA GLY A 199 -28.94 5.32 13.41
C GLY A 199 -29.21 4.84 14.82
N MET A 200 -28.17 4.68 15.65
CA MET A 200 -28.31 4.33 17.07
C MET A 200 -29.14 5.37 17.82
N ARG A 201 -28.88 6.66 17.63
CA ARG A 201 -29.69 7.74 18.25
C ARG A 201 -31.15 7.67 17.80
N LEU A 202 -31.40 7.43 16.52
CA LEU A 202 -32.76 7.33 15.98
C LEU A 202 -33.48 6.10 16.52
N ILE A 203 -32.82 4.94 16.58
CA ILE A 203 -33.35 3.72 17.18
C ILE A 203 -33.69 3.97 18.65
N HIS A 204 -32.79 4.59 19.43
CA HIS A 204 -33.05 4.93 20.83
C HIS A 204 -34.27 5.85 21.02
N GLN A 205 -34.58 6.72 20.06
CA GLN A 205 -35.72 7.62 20.13
C GLN A 205 -37.04 6.99 19.64
N VAL A 206 -36.97 6.16 18.60
CA VAL A 206 -38.15 5.62 17.91
C VAL A 206 -38.58 4.29 18.51
N LEU A 207 -37.64 3.42 18.88
CA LEU A 207 -37.92 2.08 19.41
C LEU A 207 -38.83 2.11 20.65
N PRO A 208 -38.63 3.00 21.66
CA PRO A 208 -39.54 3.08 22.80
C PRO A 208 -40.96 3.49 22.40
N LYS A 209 -41.11 4.38 21.41
CA LYS A 209 -42.42 4.80 20.91
C LYS A 209 -43.14 3.67 20.16
N ILE A 210 -42.39 2.85 19.42
CA ILE A 210 -42.93 1.66 18.75
C ILE A 210 -43.37 0.61 19.78
N LEU A 211 -42.53 0.33 20.78
CA LEU A 211 -42.82 -0.64 21.85
C LEU A 211 -44.08 -0.26 22.63
N ASN A 212 -44.21 1.02 23.01
CA ASN A 212 -45.42 1.54 23.66
C ASN A 212 -46.67 1.40 22.78
N LYS A 213 -46.54 1.58 21.47
CA LYS A 213 -47.67 1.46 20.53
C LYS A 213 -48.07 -0.01 20.27
N LEU A 214 -47.15 -0.94 20.45
CA LEU A 214 -47.37 -2.38 20.31
C LEU A 214 -47.74 -3.07 21.64
N GLU A 215 -47.82 -2.30 22.74
CA GLU A 215 -48.09 -2.80 24.10
C GLU A 215 -47.09 -3.89 24.56
N ILE A 216 -45.85 -3.83 24.06
CA ILE A 216 -44.78 -4.76 24.42
C ILE A 216 -44.00 -4.16 25.59
N ASP A 217 -44.04 -4.83 26.73
CA ASP A 217 -43.23 -4.47 27.90
C ASP A 217 -41.81 -5.03 27.72
N PHE A 218 -40.90 -4.19 27.22
CA PHE A 218 -39.51 -4.56 26.97
C PHE A 218 -38.62 -4.12 28.14
N THR A 219 -38.07 -5.10 28.85
CA THR A 219 -37.06 -4.88 29.88
C THR A 219 -35.68 -5.21 29.32
N VAL A 220 -34.72 -4.29 29.44
CA VAL A 220 -33.33 -4.54 29.08
C VAL A 220 -32.75 -5.58 30.04
N ASP A 221 -32.26 -6.69 29.52
CA ASP A 221 -31.60 -7.73 30.32
C ASP A 221 -30.14 -7.32 30.62
N ASP A 222 -29.94 -6.63 31.73
CA ASP A 222 -28.62 -6.13 32.18
C ASP A 222 -27.59 -7.25 32.43
N GLN A 223 -28.03 -8.52 32.56
CA GLN A 223 -27.10 -9.65 32.76
C GLN A 223 -26.36 -10.03 31.48
N ALA A 224 -26.93 -9.77 30.31
CA ALA A 224 -26.31 -10.07 29.02
C ALA A 224 -25.28 -9.00 28.58
N LEU A 225 -25.46 -7.74 29.02
CA LEU A 225 -24.60 -6.61 28.65
C LEU A 225 -23.24 -6.59 29.36
N ARG A 226 -23.10 -7.26 30.52
CA ARG A 226 -21.84 -7.28 31.30
C ARG A 226 -20.85 -8.38 30.90
N ARG A 227 -21.15 -9.16 29.85
CA ARG A 227 -20.33 -10.31 29.43
C ARG A 227 -19.45 -10.05 28.19
N TRP A 228 -19.36 -8.80 27.76
CA TRP A 228 -18.50 -8.37 26.64
C TRP A 228 -17.42 -7.43 27.15
#